data_AF-A0A6G3XBE8-F1
#
_entry.id   AF-A0A6G3XBE8-F1
#
_cell.length_a   1.000
_cell.length_b   1.000
_cell.length_c   1.000
_cell.angle_alpha   90.00
_cell.angle_beta   90.00
_cell.angle_gamma   90.00
#
_symmetry.space_group_name_H-M   'P 1'
#
loop_
_entity.id
_entity.type
_entity.pdbx_description
1 polymer ?
#
loop_
_entity_poly.entity_id
_entity_poly.type
_entity_poly.pdbx_seq_one_letter_code
_entity_poly.pdbx_strand_id
1 'polypeptide(L)'
;RCCAHLVEQLTAHPSFAARAAVEQVRATGRTRELVEDVRDRVGPRPDAADLEFEGRYAEFVATANGRVELFGLTLGRSAGGWPLETAYISLSVSGYEVDGGHVPGQPVRTSIGIEQALGEWDRLLLRGPAGSGKSTLVQWLALNAARRTFGGELADWNRCVPFVLRLRAFTALDVLPAPADFLRAAGVPLHGSAPAGWADRLLQQGRALVLVDGVDEVPDRLRKRTERWLRDLITAYPRARYVVTTRPSAVPETWLSSSGFEPHTLLAMGPEDVRAFIGHWHRAARSECRSEEERAELDPYEKALRRAVGTRRDLGLLATNPLMCALLCALNRDRRMQLPRARKELYD
;
A
#
# COMPACT_ATOMS: atom_id res chain seq x y z
N ARG A 1 -3.94 59.15 -41.28
CA ARG A 1 -5.21 58.69 -41.89
C ARG A 1 -5.00 57.77 -43.10
N CYS A 2 -3.99 57.98 -43.95
CA CYS A 2 -3.75 57.14 -45.13
C CYS A 2 -3.47 55.65 -44.84
N CYS A 3 -2.67 55.31 -43.81
CA CYS A 3 -2.37 53.91 -43.48
C CYS A 3 -3.62 53.13 -42.99
N ALA A 4 -4.50 53.79 -42.24
CA ALA A 4 -5.74 53.17 -41.77
C ALA A 4 -6.67 52.86 -42.96
N HIS A 5 -6.75 53.77 -43.93
CA HIS A 5 -7.58 53.59 -45.12
C HIS A 5 -7.05 52.50 -46.07
N LEU A 6 -5.72 52.36 -46.18
CA LEU A 6 -5.09 51.26 -46.92
C LEU A 6 -5.35 49.89 -46.26
N VAL A 7 -5.26 49.81 -44.92
CA VAL A 7 -5.61 48.58 -44.19
C VAL A 7 -7.08 48.24 -44.40
N GLU A 8 -7.97 49.23 -44.29
CA GLU A 8 -9.41 49.07 -44.49
C GLU A 8 -9.73 48.54 -45.90
N GLN A 9 -9.14 49.13 -46.95
CA GLN A 9 -9.31 48.66 -48.33
C GLN A 9 -8.77 47.24 -48.57
N LEU A 10 -7.61 46.90 -47.99
CA LEU A 10 -7.03 45.56 -48.13
C LEU A 10 -7.86 44.51 -47.39
N THR A 11 -8.35 44.83 -46.19
CA THR A 11 -9.19 43.93 -45.38
C THR A 11 -10.61 43.75 -45.94
N ALA A 12 -11.13 44.73 -46.69
CA ALA A 12 -12.43 44.67 -47.34
C ALA A 12 -12.44 43.85 -48.64
N HIS A 13 -11.27 43.40 -49.13
CA HIS A 13 -11.20 42.61 -50.37
C HIS A 13 -11.81 41.22 -50.15
N PRO A 14 -12.70 40.72 -51.04
CA PRO A 14 -13.43 39.46 -50.82
C PRO A 14 -12.54 38.23 -50.59
N SER A 15 -11.33 38.23 -51.16
CA SER A 15 -10.34 37.15 -51.01
C SER A 15 -9.42 37.30 -49.80
N PHE A 16 -9.47 38.43 -49.08
CA PHE A 16 -8.60 38.70 -47.95
C PHE A 16 -8.84 37.70 -46.82
N ALA A 17 -10.11 37.46 -46.44
CA ALA A 17 -10.45 36.52 -45.38
C ALA A 17 -9.95 35.09 -45.67
N ALA A 18 -10.12 34.61 -46.91
CA ALA A 18 -9.64 33.29 -47.32
C ALA A 18 -8.11 33.20 -47.30
N ARG A 19 -7.41 34.24 -47.78
CA ARG A 19 -5.94 34.28 -47.78
C ARG A 19 -5.37 34.41 -46.37
N ALA A 20 -5.98 35.23 -45.51
CA ALA A 20 -5.62 35.36 -44.11
C ALA A 20 -5.80 34.04 -43.35
N ALA A 21 -6.90 33.31 -43.60
CA ALA A 21 -7.12 31.99 -43.00
C ALA A 21 -6.04 30.97 -43.42
N VAL A 22 -5.67 30.93 -44.70
CA VAL A 22 -4.59 30.05 -45.18
C VAL A 22 -3.25 30.39 -44.54
N GLU A 23 -2.89 31.67 -44.45
CA GLU A 23 -1.65 32.10 -43.82
C GLU A 23 -1.66 31.86 -42.30
N GLN A 24 -2.82 31.98 -41.65
CA GLN A 24 -2.97 31.66 -40.24
C GLN A 24 -2.79 30.16 -40.00
N VAL A 25 -3.38 29.28 -40.82
CA VAL A 25 -3.17 27.83 -40.76
C VAL A 25 -1.70 27.46 -40.98
N ARG A 26 -1.03 28.09 -41.96
CA ARG A 26 0.41 27.89 -42.21
C ARG A 26 1.30 28.37 -41.06
N ALA A 27 0.95 29.50 -40.45
CA ALA A 27 1.66 30.01 -39.27
C ALA A 27 1.46 29.08 -38.06
N THR A 28 0.24 28.60 -37.83
CA THR A 28 -0.05 27.62 -36.76
C THR A 28 0.71 26.30 -37.00
N GLY A 29 0.76 25.81 -38.24
CA GLY A 29 1.55 24.62 -38.60
C GLY A 29 3.03 24.76 -38.26
N ARG A 30 3.66 25.86 -38.70
CA ARG A 30 5.07 26.16 -38.39
C ARG A 30 5.33 26.31 -36.88
N THR A 31 4.43 26.97 -36.15
CA THR A 31 4.54 27.09 -34.69
C THR A 31 4.45 25.71 -34.02
N ARG A 32 3.57 24.83 -34.49
CA ARG A 32 3.44 23.47 -33.96
C ARG A 32 4.71 22.64 -34.20
N GLU A 33 5.26 22.68 -35.41
CA GLU A 33 6.51 22.00 -35.76
C GLU A 33 7.69 22.49 -34.90
N LEU A 34 7.80 23.81 -34.68
CA LEU A 34 8.81 24.39 -33.78
C LEU A 34 8.63 23.95 -32.32
N VAL A 35 7.39 23.84 -31.85
CA VAL A 35 7.10 23.36 -30.49
C VAL A 35 7.42 21.87 -30.34
N GLU A 36 7.15 21.05 -31.36
CA GLU A 36 7.51 19.63 -31.39
C GLU A 36 9.05 19.45 -31.47
N ASP A 37 9.78 20.20 -32.30
CA ASP A 37 11.26 20.19 -32.36
C ASP A 37 11.90 20.59 -31.02
N VAL A 38 11.37 21.64 -30.36
CA VAL A 38 11.85 22.05 -29.03
C VAL A 38 11.54 20.98 -27.99
N ARG A 39 10.37 20.34 -28.03
CA ARG A 39 10.02 19.24 -27.10
C ARG A 39 10.94 18.04 -27.29
N ASP A 40 11.24 17.67 -28.53
CA ASP A 40 12.07 16.51 -28.84
C ASP A 40 13.55 16.75 -28.51
N ARG A 41 14.00 18.02 -28.52
CA ARG A 41 15.36 18.42 -28.10
C ARG A 41 15.53 18.63 -26.60
N VAL A 42 14.52 19.17 -25.92
CA VAL A 42 14.59 19.55 -24.49
C VAL A 42 14.08 18.42 -23.58
N GLY A 43 13.30 17.48 -24.13
CA GLY A 43 12.62 16.45 -23.37
C GLY A 43 11.36 16.97 -22.66
N PRO A 44 10.58 16.08 -22.01
CA PRO A 44 9.42 16.50 -21.23
C PRO A 44 9.83 17.44 -20.08
N ARG A 45 8.95 18.38 -19.71
CA ARG A 45 9.15 19.20 -18.50
C ARG A 45 9.39 18.27 -17.31
N PRO A 46 10.22 18.66 -16.31
CA PRO A 46 10.49 17.84 -15.14
C PRO A 46 9.22 17.26 -14.50
N ASP A 47 8.14 18.06 -14.43
CA ASP A 47 6.83 17.62 -13.92
C ASP A 47 6.15 16.56 -14.80
N ALA A 48 6.32 16.62 -16.13
CA ALA A 48 5.75 15.64 -17.06
C ALA A 48 6.51 14.31 -17.01
N ALA A 49 7.85 14.35 -16.93
CA ALA A 49 8.67 13.15 -16.73
C ALA A 49 8.39 12.48 -15.38
N ASP A 50 8.19 13.29 -14.32
CA ASP A 50 7.83 12.82 -12.99
C ASP A 50 6.46 12.12 -13.00
N LEU A 51 5.46 12.68 -13.67
CA LEU A 51 4.12 12.10 -13.77
C LEU A 51 4.08 10.82 -14.60
N GLU A 52 4.81 10.78 -15.72
CA GLU A 52 4.91 9.58 -16.56
C GLU A 52 5.58 8.43 -15.78
N PHE A 53 6.67 8.73 -15.09
CA PHE A 53 7.35 7.75 -14.25
C PHE A 53 6.47 7.32 -13.06
N GLU A 54 5.78 8.25 -12.40
CA GLU A 54 4.84 7.94 -11.31
C GLU A 54 3.75 6.96 -11.77
N GLY A 55 3.19 7.14 -12.97
CA GLY A 55 2.19 6.22 -13.54
C GLY A 55 2.73 4.81 -13.74
N ARG A 56 3.90 4.67 -14.36
CA ARG A 56 4.58 3.37 -14.57
C ARG A 56 4.94 2.71 -13.23
N TYR A 57 5.41 3.50 -12.28
CA TYR A 57 5.74 3.01 -10.94
C TYR A 57 4.49 2.54 -10.19
N ALA A 58 3.39 3.28 -10.26
CA ALA A 58 2.11 2.90 -9.66
C ALA A 58 1.58 1.58 -10.25
N GLU A 59 1.63 1.40 -11.57
CA GLU A 59 1.23 0.14 -12.21
C GLU A 59 2.08 -1.05 -11.74
N PHE A 60 3.40 -0.85 -11.64
CA PHE A 60 4.31 -1.86 -11.10
C PHE A 60 3.96 -2.21 -9.65
N VAL A 61 3.80 -1.21 -8.78
CA VAL A 61 3.45 -1.43 -7.36
C VAL A 61 2.11 -2.15 -7.24
N ALA A 62 1.10 -1.74 -7.99
CA ALA A 62 -0.22 -2.35 -7.97
C ALA A 62 -0.18 -3.82 -8.39
N THR A 63 0.66 -4.16 -9.37
CA THR A 63 0.84 -5.55 -9.82
C THR A 63 1.62 -6.36 -8.79
N ALA A 64 2.76 -5.83 -8.32
CA ALA A 64 3.65 -6.51 -7.38
C ALA A 64 3.02 -6.73 -6.00
N ASN A 65 2.07 -5.88 -5.59
CA ASN A 65 1.38 -5.96 -4.31
C ASN A 65 -0.08 -6.44 -4.43
N GLY A 66 -0.54 -6.78 -5.65
CA GLY A 66 -1.92 -7.21 -5.89
C GLY A 66 -2.25 -8.62 -5.41
N ARG A 67 -1.25 -9.44 -5.06
CA ARG A 67 -1.43 -10.85 -4.68
C ARG A 67 -0.69 -11.21 -3.39
N VAL A 68 -1.31 -12.01 -2.54
CA VAL A 68 -0.71 -12.54 -1.29
C VAL A 68 -0.38 -14.01 -1.47
N GLU A 69 0.86 -14.38 -1.16
CA GLU A 69 1.29 -15.77 -1.08
C GLU A 69 1.17 -16.28 0.37
N LEU A 70 0.58 -17.45 0.56
CA LEU A 70 0.48 -18.11 1.87
C LEU A 70 1.75 -18.92 2.11
N PHE A 71 2.72 -18.31 2.80
CA PHE A 71 3.84 -18.94 3.53
C PHE A 71 4.40 -20.24 2.93
N GLY A 72 4.84 -20.23 1.67
CA GLY A 72 5.56 -21.37 1.07
C GLY A 72 4.80 -22.71 1.07
N LEU A 73 3.53 -22.71 1.48
CA LEU A 73 2.67 -23.86 1.47
C LEU A 73 2.00 -23.85 0.11
N THR A 74 2.55 -24.64 -0.80
CA THR A 74 1.88 -25.01 -2.05
C THR A 74 0.73 -25.96 -1.69
N LEU A 75 -0.30 -25.41 -1.04
CA LEU A 75 -1.58 -26.07 -0.84
C LEU A 75 -2.29 -26.12 -2.19
N GLY A 76 -1.98 -27.16 -2.96
CA GLY A 76 -2.65 -27.52 -4.19
C GLY A 76 -2.75 -26.40 -5.25
N ARG A 77 -3.87 -26.40 -5.99
CA ARG A 77 -4.16 -25.63 -7.23
C ARG A 77 -4.01 -24.10 -7.16
N SER A 78 -3.51 -23.53 -6.06
CA SER A 78 -3.39 -22.09 -5.80
C SER A 78 -1.94 -21.60 -5.83
N ALA A 79 -1.13 -22.11 -6.78
CA ALA A 79 0.29 -21.75 -6.91
C ALA A 79 0.55 -20.27 -7.24
N GLY A 80 -0.48 -19.50 -7.59
CA GLY A 80 -0.37 -18.10 -8.01
C GLY A 80 -0.57 -17.05 -6.90
N GLY A 81 -0.76 -17.43 -5.63
CA GLY A 81 -1.18 -16.50 -4.58
C GLY A 81 -2.65 -16.05 -4.73
N TRP A 82 -3.15 -15.15 -3.89
CA TRP A 82 -4.57 -14.74 -3.84
C TRP A 82 -4.72 -13.23 -4.05
N PRO A 83 -5.76 -12.72 -4.75
CA PRO A 83 -6.00 -11.28 -4.84
C PRO A 83 -6.09 -10.65 -3.45
N LEU A 84 -5.22 -9.68 -3.16
CA LEU A 84 -5.13 -9.06 -1.83
C LEU A 84 -6.44 -8.35 -1.44
N GLU A 85 -7.13 -7.72 -2.40
CA GLU A 85 -8.41 -7.04 -2.17
C GLU A 85 -9.50 -7.97 -1.64
N THR A 86 -9.43 -9.24 -2.00
CA THR A 86 -10.38 -10.25 -1.52
C THR A 86 -9.90 -10.95 -0.25
N ALA A 87 -8.61 -10.83 0.10
CA ALA A 87 -8.01 -11.49 1.26
C ALA A 87 -7.82 -10.56 2.47
N TYR A 88 -7.69 -9.25 2.26
CA TYR A 88 -7.57 -8.27 3.32
C TYR A 88 -8.93 -8.05 4.01
N ILE A 89 -8.89 -7.96 5.33
CA ILE A 89 -9.98 -7.44 6.15
C ILE A 89 -9.41 -6.29 6.99
N SER A 90 -10.25 -5.30 7.30
CA SER A 90 -9.88 -4.28 8.28
C SER A 90 -9.55 -4.97 9.60
N LEU A 91 -8.42 -4.59 10.20
CA LEU A 91 -7.93 -5.11 11.46
C LEU A 91 -8.13 -4.05 12.55
N SER A 92 -8.41 -4.48 13.78
CA SER A 92 -8.45 -3.58 14.91
C SER A 92 -7.06 -3.35 15.51
N VAL A 93 -6.82 -2.14 15.99
CA VAL A 93 -5.66 -1.78 16.79
C VAL A 93 -6.06 -1.28 18.17
N SER A 94 -5.14 -1.34 19.12
CA SER A 94 -5.27 -0.65 20.40
C SER A 94 -5.42 0.85 20.15
N GLY A 95 -6.51 1.46 20.61
CA GLY A 95 -6.71 2.90 20.68
C GLY A 95 -6.59 3.41 22.11
N TYR A 96 -6.63 4.74 22.24
CA TYR A 96 -6.74 5.43 23.52
C TYR A 96 -7.96 6.32 23.46
N GLU A 97 -8.92 6.13 24.35
CA GLU A 97 -9.95 7.14 24.58
C GLU A 97 -9.30 8.32 25.31
N VAL A 98 -9.28 9.47 24.67
CA VAL A 98 -9.03 10.75 25.34
C VAL A 98 -10.40 11.36 25.57
N ASP A 99 -11.08 11.04 26.68
CA ASP A 99 -12.27 11.83 27.02
C ASP A 99 -12.44 12.13 28.51
N GLY A 100 -12.55 13.43 28.78
CA GLY A 100 -13.86 13.99 29.11
C GLY A 100 -14.59 13.42 30.32
N GLY A 101 -13.88 13.25 31.43
CA GLY A 101 -14.51 13.14 32.74
C GLY A 101 -14.91 11.72 33.13
N HIS A 102 -13.98 10.98 33.71
CA HIS A 102 -14.07 10.46 35.09
C HIS A 102 -12.75 9.73 35.44
N VAL A 103 -12.20 10.08 36.60
CA VAL A 103 -11.01 9.50 37.28
C VAL A 103 -9.63 9.75 36.60
N PRO A 104 -8.71 10.52 37.23
CA PRO A 104 -7.33 10.62 36.78
C PRO A 104 -6.58 9.30 37.05
N GLY A 105 -5.97 8.68 36.03
CA GLY A 105 -4.86 7.75 36.30
C GLY A 105 -4.58 6.64 35.30
N GLN A 106 -5.50 6.22 34.43
CA GLN A 106 -5.20 5.19 33.42
C GLN A 106 -5.95 5.44 32.11
N PRO A 107 -5.25 5.55 30.96
CA PRO A 107 -5.92 5.61 29.66
C PRO A 107 -6.70 4.31 29.44
N VAL A 108 -8.01 4.43 29.21
CA VAL A 108 -8.85 3.30 28.81
C VAL A 108 -8.40 2.87 27.41
N ARG A 109 -7.83 1.67 27.31
CA ARG A 109 -7.46 1.09 26.02
C ARG A 109 -8.73 0.63 25.32
N THR A 110 -9.14 1.38 24.31
CA THR A 110 -10.23 1.01 23.40
C THR A 110 -9.68 0.25 22.19
N SER A 111 -10.56 -0.28 21.34
CA SER A 111 -10.20 -0.85 20.04
C SER A 111 -10.78 0.03 18.95
N ILE A 112 -9.94 0.47 18.02
CA ILE A 112 -10.35 1.23 16.83
C ILE A 112 -9.93 0.49 15.56
N GLY A 113 -10.54 0.84 14.43
CA GLY A 113 -10.12 0.32 13.12
C GLY A 113 -8.74 0.86 12.74
N ILE A 114 -7.93 0.05 12.05
CA ILE A 114 -6.60 0.48 11.58
C ILE A 114 -6.69 1.66 10.61
N GLU A 115 -7.73 1.72 9.77
CA GLU A 115 -7.96 2.81 8.83
C GLU A 115 -8.21 4.15 9.55
N GLN A 116 -8.95 4.12 10.66
CA GLN A 116 -9.15 5.29 11.52
C GLN A 116 -7.82 5.77 12.12
N ALA A 117 -7.04 4.85 12.71
CA ALA A 117 -5.73 5.21 13.29
C ALA A 117 -4.77 5.82 12.24
N LEU A 118 -4.76 5.26 11.02
CA LEU A 118 -3.97 5.79 9.91
C LEU A 118 -4.49 7.14 9.40
N GLY A 119 -5.79 7.41 9.53
CA GLY A 119 -6.40 8.70 9.20
C GLY A 119 -6.06 9.81 10.20
N GLU A 120 -5.87 9.44 11.47
CA GLU A 120 -5.54 10.37 12.56
C GLU A 120 -4.04 10.72 12.61
N TRP A 121 -3.15 9.79 12.23
CA TRP A 121 -1.71 9.91 12.43
C TRP A 121 -0.91 9.75 11.13
N ASP A 122 -0.09 10.74 10.80
CA ASP A 122 0.86 10.64 9.66
C ASP A 122 2.05 9.72 9.96
N ARG A 123 2.28 9.35 11.23
CA ARG A 123 3.42 8.55 11.69
C ARG A 123 2.97 7.48 12.67
N LEU A 124 2.99 6.23 12.24
CA LEU A 124 2.45 5.13 13.02
C LEU A 124 3.50 4.02 13.20
N LEU A 125 3.68 3.58 14.46
CA LEU A 125 4.47 2.40 14.80
C LEU A 125 3.51 1.24 15.07
N LEU A 126 3.38 0.35 14.10
CA LEU A 126 2.49 -0.79 14.18
C LEU A 126 3.19 -2.02 14.75
N ARG A 127 2.74 -2.45 15.92
CA ARG A 127 3.25 -3.61 16.64
C ARG A 127 2.28 -4.77 16.51
N GLY A 128 2.79 -5.99 16.51
CA GLY A 128 1.92 -7.17 16.55
C GLY A 128 2.70 -8.49 16.52
N PRO A 129 2.15 -9.59 17.04
CA PRO A 129 2.80 -10.90 17.04
C PRO A 129 2.99 -11.48 15.62
N ALA A 130 3.59 -12.67 15.53
CA ALA A 130 3.70 -13.40 14.27
C ALA A 130 2.31 -13.63 13.65
N GLY A 131 2.18 -13.49 12.33
CA GLY A 131 0.93 -13.80 11.62
C GLY A 131 -0.22 -12.82 11.88
N SER A 132 0.00 -11.71 12.61
CA SER A 132 -1.02 -10.70 12.88
C SER A 132 -1.43 -9.86 11.66
N GLY A 133 -0.79 -10.04 10.50
CA GLY A 133 -1.14 -9.31 9.27
C GLY A 133 -0.33 -8.02 8.99
N LYS A 134 0.73 -7.70 9.74
CA LYS A 134 1.54 -6.47 9.55
C LYS A 134 2.03 -6.28 8.11
N SER A 135 2.75 -7.27 7.55
CA SER A 135 3.26 -7.18 6.18
C SER A 135 2.13 -7.17 5.15
N THR A 136 1.01 -7.83 5.43
CA THR A 136 -0.20 -7.79 4.59
C THR A 136 -0.84 -6.40 4.59
N LEU A 137 -0.88 -5.71 5.73
CA LEU A 137 -1.31 -4.31 5.81
C LEU A 137 -0.38 -3.40 5.02
N VAL A 138 0.94 -3.55 5.16
CA VAL A 138 1.92 -2.77 4.37
C VAL A 138 1.67 -2.96 2.86
N GLN A 139 1.44 -4.21 2.45
CA GLN A 139 1.13 -4.54 1.06
C GLN A 139 -0.19 -3.90 0.61
N TRP A 140 -1.22 -3.92 1.47
CA TRP A 140 -2.52 -3.31 1.20
C TRP A 140 -2.42 -1.79 1.06
N LEU A 141 -1.64 -1.14 1.93
CA LEU A 141 -1.37 0.29 1.84
C LEU A 141 -0.67 0.66 0.53
N ALA A 142 0.34 -0.12 0.14
CA ALA A 142 1.04 0.09 -1.11
C ALA A 142 0.13 -0.09 -2.33
N LEU A 143 -0.71 -1.14 -2.33
CA LEU A 143 -1.66 -1.40 -3.40
C LEU A 143 -2.68 -0.28 -3.56
N ASN A 144 -3.31 0.15 -2.47
CA ASN A 144 -4.35 1.18 -2.51
C ASN A 144 -3.79 2.57 -2.82
N ALA A 145 -2.59 2.90 -2.33
CA ALA A 145 -1.92 4.15 -2.70
C ALA A 145 -1.62 4.17 -4.21
N ALA A 146 -1.11 3.06 -4.76
CA ALA A 146 -0.80 2.95 -6.18
C ALA A 146 -2.06 2.99 -7.06
N ARG A 147 -3.17 2.37 -6.64
CA ARG A 147 -4.45 2.37 -7.37
C ARG A 147 -5.30 3.60 -7.10
N ARG A 148 -4.97 4.38 -6.07
CA ARG A 148 -5.75 5.53 -5.59
C ARG A 148 -7.19 5.13 -5.20
N THR A 149 -7.31 4.04 -4.44
CA THR A 149 -8.59 3.41 -4.07
C THR A 149 -8.93 3.53 -2.58
N PHE A 150 -8.18 4.31 -1.80
CA PHE A 150 -8.56 4.58 -0.42
C PHE A 150 -9.91 5.32 -0.36
N GLY A 151 -10.77 4.91 0.57
CA GLY A 151 -12.01 5.60 0.92
C GLY A 151 -12.00 6.07 2.37
N GLY A 152 -13.10 6.68 2.81
CA GLY A 152 -13.31 7.04 4.22
C GLY A 152 -12.22 7.97 4.77
N GLU A 153 -11.70 7.65 5.96
CA GLU A 153 -10.67 8.45 6.64
C GLU A 153 -9.35 8.54 5.84
N LEU A 154 -9.13 7.62 4.90
CA LEU A 154 -7.88 7.54 4.13
C LEU A 154 -7.97 8.18 2.72
N ALA A 155 -9.06 8.88 2.38
CA ALA A 155 -9.22 9.45 1.04
C ALA A 155 -8.04 10.34 0.60
N ASP A 156 -7.42 11.09 1.52
CA ASP A 156 -6.28 11.95 1.25
C ASP A 156 -4.98 11.18 0.93
N TRP A 157 -4.90 9.91 1.32
CA TRP A 157 -3.77 9.04 1.02
C TRP A 157 -3.73 8.64 -0.46
N ASN A 158 -4.79 8.88 -1.24
CA ASN A 158 -4.80 8.69 -2.70
C ASN A 158 -3.85 9.63 -3.46
N ARG A 159 -3.31 10.66 -2.79
CA ARG A 159 -2.28 11.55 -3.35
C ARG A 159 -0.86 11.04 -3.10
N CYS A 160 -0.72 9.99 -2.28
CA CYS A 160 0.55 9.43 -1.88
C CYS A 160 1.10 8.45 -2.90
N VAL A 161 2.43 8.40 -2.97
CA VAL A 161 3.23 7.43 -3.71
C VAL A 161 3.91 6.52 -2.68
N PRO A 162 3.66 5.20 -2.71
CA PRO A 162 4.18 4.28 -1.70
C PRO A 162 5.64 3.88 -1.96
N PHE A 163 6.44 3.81 -0.90
CA PHE A 163 7.79 3.27 -0.90
C PHE A 163 7.88 2.13 0.12
N VAL A 164 7.90 0.88 -0.35
CA VAL A 164 7.94 -0.31 0.52
C VAL A 164 9.39 -0.71 0.78
N LEU A 165 9.86 -0.46 1.99
CA LEU A 165 11.23 -0.71 2.45
C LEU A 165 11.24 -1.89 3.43
N ARG A 166 11.50 -3.10 2.91
CA ARG A 166 11.59 -4.31 3.73
C ARG A 166 12.97 -4.42 4.36
N LEU A 167 13.06 -4.31 5.69
CA LEU A 167 14.35 -4.15 6.36
C LEU A 167 15.29 -5.37 6.21
N ARG A 168 14.74 -6.59 6.05
CA ARG A 168 15.55 -7.79 5.71
C ARG A 168 16.40 -7.65 4.45
N ALA A 169 16.01 -6.80 3.50
CA ALA A 169 16.79 -6.59 2.28
C ALA A 169 18.07 -5.77 2.55
N PHE A 170 18.07 -4.95 3.61
CA PHE A 170 19.16 -4.01 3.90
C PHE A 170 20.19 -4.55 4.89
N THR A 171 19.80 -5.54 5.70
CA THR A 171 20.71 -6.18 6.66
C THR A 171 21.86 -6.91 5.97
N ALA A 172 21.65 -7.38 4.73
CA ALA A 172 22.68 -8.01 3.89
C ALA A 172 23.71 -7.03 3.33
N LEU A 173 23.34 -5.75 3.16
CA LEU A 173 24.20 -4.73 2.54
C LEU A 173 24.85 -3.78 3.56
N ASP A 174 24.48 -3.89 4.84
CA ASP A 174 24.90 -3.02 5.95
C ASP A 174 24.83 -1.51 5.60
N VAL A 175 23.88 -1.13 4.73
CA VAL A 175 23.62 0.23 4.29
C VAL A 175 22.11 0.44 4.21
N LEU A 176 21.62 1.48 4.91
CA LEU A 176 20.23 1.93 4.82
C LEU A 176 20.14 2.98 3.71
N PRO A 177 19.11 2.93 2.85
CA PRO A 177 19.06 3.75 1.65
C PRO A 177 18.75 5.21 1.97
N ALA A 178 19.37 6.11 1.22
CA ALA A 178 18.89 7.49 1.09
C ALA A 178 17.66 7.52 0.17
N PRO A 179 16.84 8.59 0.16
CA PRO A 179 15.69 8.72 -0.73
C PRO A 179 15.96 8.41 -2.21
N ALA A 180 17.12 8.83 -2.73
CA ALA A 180 17.53 8.57 -4.10
C ALA A 180 17.65 7.06 -4.41
N ASP A 181 17.90 6.24 -3.40
CA ASP A 181 18.11 4.80 -3.53
C ASP A 181 16.88 3.97 -3.12
N PHE A 182 15.78 4.59 -2.66
CA PHE A 182 14.60 3.86 -2.16
C PHE A 182 14.08 2.82 -3.15
N LEU A 183 13.98 3.17 -4.44
CA LEU A 183 13.50 2.25 -5.47
C LEU A 183 14.46 1.07 -5.69
N ARG A 184 15.78 1.35 -5.75
CA ARG A 184 16.80 0.30 -5.86
C ARG A 184 16.74 -0.63 -4.67
N ALA A 185 16.69 -0.06 -3.47
CA ALA A 185 16.69 -0.77 -2.21
C ALA A 185 15.42 -1.64 -2.07
N ALA A 186 14.27 -1.15 -2.52
CA ALA A 186 13.03 -1.90 -2.59
C ALA A 186 13.02 -3.01 -3.68
N GLY A 187 14.07 -3.11 -4.50
CA GLY A 187 14.17 -4.09 -5.59
C GLY A 187 13.30 -3.74 -6.79
N VAL A 188 12.96 -2.47 -7.00
CA VAL A 188 12.13 -2.00 -8.11
C VAL A 188 12.94 -2.01 -9.41
N PRO A 189 12.57 -2.82 -10.43
CA PRO A 189 13.35 -2.91 -11.68
C PRO A 189 13.45 -1.56 -12.42
N LEU A 190 12.42 -0.72 -12.29
CA LEU A 190 12.31 0.58 -12.94
C LEU A 190 13.23 1.66 -12.34
N HIS A 191 13.94 1.38 -11.24
CA HIS A 191 14.73 2.37 -10.50
C HIS A 191 15.71 3.20 -11.36
N GLY A 192 16.33 2.59 -12.39
CA GLY A 192 17.26 3.28 -13.29
C GLY A 192 16.62 4.30 -14.23
N SER A 193 15.29 4.26 -14.38
CA SER A 193 14.51 5.20 -15.21
C SER A 193 13.82 6.30 -14.40
N ALA A 194 13.98 6.31 -13.07
CA ALA A 194 13.41 7.35 -12.22
C ALA A 194 14.08 8.70 -12.54
N PRO A 195 13.30 9.79 -12.71
CA PRO A 195 13.86 11.13 -12.84
C PRO A 195 14.73 11.47 -11.61
N ALA A 196 15.82 12.20 -11.85
CA ALA A 196 16.73 12.59 -10.78
C ALA A 196 15.99 13.38 -9.69
N GLY A 197 16.17 12.98 -8.43
CA GLY A 197 15.54 13.62 -7.26
C GLY A 197 14.03 13.40 -7.12
N TRP A 198 13.42 12.51 -7.92
CA TRP A 198 11.97 12.26 -7.90
C TRP A 198 11.45 11.86 -6.51
N ALA A 199 12.08 10.87 -5.87
CA ALA A 199 11.68 10.42 -4.53
C ALA A 199 11.85 11.52 -3.47
N ASP A 200 12.94 12.29 -3.54
CA ASP A 200 13.20 13.43 -2.67
C ASP A 200 12.12 14.51 -2.81
N ARG A 201 11.74 14.88 -4.04
CA ARG A 201 10.62 15.81 -4.29
C ARG A 201 9.31 15.33 -3.69
N LEU A 202 8.96 14.05 -3.87
CA LEU A 202 7.73 13.49 -3.30
C LEU A 202 7.73 13.53 -1.76
N LEU A 203 8.85 13.20 -1.13
CA LEU A 203 9.04 13.29 0.32
C LEU A 203 8.89 14.73 0.80
N GLN A 204 9.57 15.68 0.15
CA GLN A 204 9.48 17.09 0.47
C GLN A 204 8.04 17.60 0.36
N GLN A 205 7.32 17.23 -0.70
CA GLN A 205 5.93 17.63 -0.97
C GLN A 205 4.90 16.99 -0.03
N GLY A 206 5.29 16.01 0.81
CA GLY A 206 4.37 15.25 1.65
C GLY A 206 3.51 14.25 0.87
N ARG A 207 3.95 13.89 -0.35
CA ARG A 207 3.30 12.90 -1.22
C ARG A 207 3.94 11.53 -1.10
N ALA A 208 4.95 11.34 -0.26
CA ALA A 208 5.53 10.03 -0.02
C ALA A 208 4.83 9.30 1.13
N LEU A 209 4.47 8.04 0.89
CA LEU A 209 4.07 7.09 1.92
C LEU A 209 5.20 6.08 2.11
N VAL A 210 6.01 6.26 3.16
CA VAL A 210 7.17 5.43 3.46
C VAL A 210 6.74 4.28 4.37
N LEU A 211 6.75 3.07 3.83
CA LEU A 211 6.30 1.86 4.49
C LEU A 211 7.51 1.00 4.86
N VAL A 212 7.88 1.00 6.13
CA VAL A 212 9.07 0.29 6.64
C VAL A 212 8.62 -1.00 7.32
N ASP A 213 8.88 -2.13 6.69
CA ASP A 213 8.40 -3.43 7.15
C ASP A 213 9.51 -4.24 7.83
N GLY A 214 9.20 -4.79 9.01
CA GLY A 214 10.01 -5.83 9.65
C GLY A 214 11.21 -5.32 10.44
N VAL A 215 11.04 -4.36 11.37
CA VAL A 215 12.14 -3.96 12.29
C VAL A 215 12.65 -5.13 13.12
N ASP A 216 11.79 -6.11 13.40
CA ASP A 216 12.16 -7.36 14.08
C ASP A 216 13.12 -8.24 13.27
N GLU A 217 13.20 -8.05 11.95
CA GLU A 217 14.13 -8.76 11.07
C GLU A 217 15.54 -8.11 11.08
N VAL A 218 15.70 -6.96 11.74
CA VAL A 218 16.99 -6.27 11.90
C VAL A 218 17.73 -6.83 13.13
N PRO A 219 19.00 -7.28 12.97
CA PRO A 219 19.84 -7.68 14.08
C PRO A 219 19.95 -6.58 15.14
N ASP A 220 19.93 -6.95 16.42
CA ASP A 220 19.96 -6.02 17.57
C ASP A 220 21.06 -4.95 17.46
N ARG A 221 22.26 -5.35 17.01
CA ARG A 221 23.41 -4.44 16.81
C ARG A 221 23.14 -3.31 15.81
N LEU A 222 22.22 -3.50 14.87
CA LEU A 222 21.87 -2.54 13.83
C LEU A 222 20.62 -1.71 14.18
N ARG A 223 19.82 -2.10 15.18
CA ARG A 223 18.55 -1.40 15.50
C ARG A 223 18.74 0.08 15.83
N LYS A 224 19.76 0.43 16.63
CA LYS A 224 20.10 1.84 16.92
C LYS A 224 20.46 2.63 15.65
N ARG A 225 21.08 1.99 14.67
CA ARG A 225 21.39 2.61 13.38
C ARG A 225 20.11 2.83 12.57
N THR A 226 19.21 1.84 12.54
CA THR A 226 17.90 1.97 11.89
C THR A 226 17.04 3.07 12.51
N GLU A 227 17.04 3.17 13.85
CA GLU A 227 16.36 4.25 14.57
C GLU A 227 16.89 5.62 14.16
N ARG A 228 18.21 5.80 14.13
CA ARG A 228 18.84 7.05 13.70
C ARG A 228 18.49 7.39 12.26
N TRP A 229 18.57 6.42 11.36
CA TRP A 229 18.20 6.61 9.95
C TRP A 229 16.74 7.04 9.79
N LEU A 230 15.79 6.41 10.50
CA LEU A 230 14.39 6.84 10.50
C LEU A 230 14.25 8.27 11.00
N ARG A 231 14.89 8.60 12.12
CA ARG A 231 14.86 9.95 12.69
C ARG A 231 15.41 10.99 11.70
N ASP A 232 16.53 10.71 11.06
CA ASP A 232 17.15 11.63 10.10
C ASP A 232 16.23 11.85 8.88
N LEU A 233 15.56 10.79 8.39
CA LEU A 233 14.54 10.92 7.35
C LEU A 233 13.36 11.79 7.79
N ILE A 234 12.86 11.59 9.01
CA ILE A 234 11.72 12.36 9.55
C ILE A 234 12.09 13.83 9.73
N THR A 235 13.31 14.11 10.21
CA THR A 235 13.83 15.47 10.34
C THR A 235 13.92 16.16 8.99
N ALA A 236 14.38 15.47 7.95
CA ALA A 236 14.47 16.03 6.60
C ALA A 236 13.11 16.17 5.91
N TYR A 237 12.20 15.21 6.12
CA TYR A 237 10.92 15.10 5.42
C TYR A 237 9.74 14.93 6.39
N PRO A 238 9.42 15.97 7.20
CA PRO A 238 8.42 15.87 8.25
C PRO A 238 6.98 15.75 7.72
N ARG A 239 6.75 16.15 6.45
CA ARG A 239 5.43 16.10 5.78
C ARG A 239 5.10 14.75 5.14
N ALA A 240 6.09 13.86 5.00
CA ALA A 240 5.84 12.52 4.48
C ALA A 240 5.12 11.66 5.52
N ARG A 241 4.39 10.66 5.05
CA ARG A 241 3.69 9.69 5.90
C ARG A 241 4.56 8.48 6.13
N TYR A 242 4.56 7.95 7.35
CA TYR A 242 5.41 6.84 7.74
C TYR A 242 4.61 5.78 8.48
N VAL A 243 4.72 4.53 8.02
CA VAL A 243 4.21 3.36 8.75
C VAL A 243 5.37 2.40 8.95
N VAL A 244 5.70 2.15 10.22
CA VAL A 244 6.78 1.25 10.61
C VAL A 244 6.18 0.04 11.29
N THR A 245 6.53 -1.17 10.86
CA THR A 245 6.04 -2.40 11.46
C THR A 245 7.11 -3.13 12.27
N THR A 246 6.69 -3.76 13.38
CA THR A 246 7.59 -4.53 14.23
C THR A 246 6.86 -5.57 15.09
N ARG A 247 7.62 -6.49 15.69
CA ARG A 247 7.13 -7.32 16.80
C ARG A 247 7.32 -6.61 18.14
N PRO A 248 6.42 -6.83 19.12
CA PRO A 248 6.59 -6.27 20.45
C PRO A 248 7.93 -6.64 21.12
N SER A 249 8.49 -7.80 20.79
CA SER A 249 9.77 -8.30 21.33
C SER A 249 11.02 -7.62 20.76
N ALA A 250 10.92 -6.94 19.62
CA ALA A 250 12.11 -6.39 18.95
C ALA A 250 12.47 -4.98 19.44
N VAL A 251 11.45 -4.15 19.69
CA VAL A 251 11.61 -2.77 20.17
C VAL A 251 10.46 -2.40 21.11
N PRO A 252 10.70 -1.54 22.12
CA PRO A 252 9.65 -1.05 23.00
C PRO A 252 8.66 -0.14 22.27
N GLU A 253 7.49 0.09 22.89
CA GLU A 253 6.45 1.03 22.43
C GLU A 253 7.01 2.46 22.27
N THR A 254 7.96 2.83 23.12
CA THR A 254 8.58 4.16 23.18
C THR A 254 9.70 4.39 22.16
N TRP A 255 10.03 3.39 21.34
CA TRP A 255 11.23 3.41 20.49
C TRP A 255 11.31 4.60 19.53
N LEU A 256 10.17 5.03 18.98
CA LEU A 256 10.09 6.16 18.05
C LEU A 256 9.25 7.34 18.59
N SER A 257 8.88 7.34 19.87
CA SER A 257 8.03 8.39 20.45
C SER A 257 8.66 9.78 20.34
N SER A 258 9.99 9.89 20.48
CA SER A 258 10.73 11.15 20.31
C SER A 258 10.69 11.68 18.87
N SER A 259 10.31 10.86 17.89
CA SER A 259 10.17 11.22 16.49
C SER A 259 8.70 11.44 16.08
N GLY A 260 7.79 11.50 17.06
CA GLY A 260 6.37 11.76 16.86
C GLY A 260 5.60 10.59 16.26
N PHE A 261 6.05 9.35 16.52
CA PHE A 261 5.30 8.14 16.14
C PHE A 261 4.26 7.80 17.20
N GLU A 262 3.03 7.52 16.76
CA GLU A 262 2.00 6.96 17.61
C GLU A 262 2.07 5.42 17.57
N PRO A 263 2.28 4.74 18.70
CA PRO A 263 2.36 3.30 18.75
C PRO A 263 0.98 2.65 18.85
N HIS A 264 0.67 1.78 17.88
CA HIS A 264 -0.54 0.97 17.89
C HIS A 264 -0.20 -0.52 17.86
N THR A 265 -0.97 -1.34 18.55
CA THR A 265 -0.82 -2.81 18.53
C THR A 265 -1.99 -3.45 17.81
N LEU A 266 -1.71 -4.26 16.78
CA LEU A 266 -2.71 -5.10 16.12
C LEU A 266 -3.29 -6.10 17.12
N LEU A 267 -4.62 -6.10 17.21
CA LEU A 267 -5.37 -6.98 18.07
C LEU A 267 -5.69 -8.29 17.34
N ALA A 268 -6.06 -9.31 18.11
CA ALA A 268 -6.58 -10.55 17.55
C ALA A 268 -7.95 -10.29 16.90
N MET A 269 -8.26 -10.98 15.81
CA MET A 269 -9.53 -10.86 15.11
C MET A 269 -10.69 -11.25 16.03
N GLY A 270 -11.71 -10.41 16.09
CA GLY A 270 -12.95 -10.72 16.79
C GLY A 270 -13.76 -11.81 16.07
N PRO A 271 -14.82 -12.35 16.70
CA PRO A 271 -15.66 -13.36 16.08
C PRO A 271 -16.30 -12.91 14.76
N GLU A 272 -16.59 -11.62 14.61
CA GLU A 272 -17.12 -11.02 13.37
C GLU A 272 -16.07 -10.96 12.28
N ASP A 273 -14.87 -10.47 12.60
CA ASP A 273 -13.72 -10.42 11.70
C ASP A 273 -13.35 -11.80 11.18
N VAL A 274 -13.35 -12.82 12.05
CA VAL A 274 -13.09 -14.21 11.66
C VAL A 274 -14.15 -14.71 10.66
N ARG A 275 -15.43 -14.42 10.90
CA ARG A 275 -16.51 -14.80 9.98
C ARG A 275 -16.39 -14.07 8.64
N ALA A 276 -16.04 -12.78 8.67
CA ALA A 276 -15.81 -11.98 7.48
C ALA A 276 -14.61 -12.53 6.69
N PHE A 277 -13.49 -12.82 7.36
CA PHE A 277 -12.29 -13.41 6.77
C PHE A 277 -12.60 -14.70 6.02
N ILE A 278 -13.28 -15.66 6.67
CA ILE A 278 -13.62 -16.94 6.06
C ILE A 278 -14.47 -16.75 4.80
N GLY A 279 -15.45 -15.84 4.85
CA GLY A 279 -16.29 -15.52 3.70
C GLY A 279 -15.53 -14.86 2.57
N HIS A 280 -14.67 -13.89 2.90
CA HIS A 280 -13.82 -13.17 1.96
C HIS A 280 -12.90 -14.16 1.23
N TRP A 281 -12.23 -15.02 1.98
CA TRP A 281 -11.36 -16.06 1.45
C TRP A 281 -12.10 -17.02 0.50
N HIS A 282 -13.29 -17.52 0.87
CA HIS A 282 -14.03 -18.45 0.00
C HIS A 282 -14.61 -17.74 -1.23
N ARG A 283 -14.91 -16.44 -1.18
CA ARG A 283 -15.25 -15.67 -2.39
C ARG A 283 -14.05 -15.54 -3.34
N ALA A 284 -12.86 -15.31 -2.80
CA ALA A 284 -11.62 -15.31 -3.59
C ALA A 284 -11.39 -16.68 -4.24
N ALA A 285 -11.59 -17.77 -3.49
CA ALA A 285 -11.44 -19.13 -4.02
C ALA A 285 -12.39 -19.42 -5.17
N ARG A 286 -13.65 -18.96 -5.08
CA ARG A 286 -14.65 -19.13 -6.15
C ARG A 286 -14.28 -18.37 -7.43
N SER A 287 -13.67 -17.18 -7.34
CA SER A 287 -13.31 -16.41 -8.53
C SER A 287 -12.18 -17.05 -9.34
N GLU A 288 -11.39 -17.93 -8.73
CA GLU A 288 -10.32 -18.69 -9.39
C GLU A 288 -10.78 -20.05 -9.94
N CYS A 289 -11.99 -20.51 -9.58
CA CYS A 289 -12.56 -21.76 -10.10
C CYS A 289 -12.90 -21.65 -11.59
N ARG A 290 -12.63 -22.75 -12.31
CA ARG A 290 -12.79 -22.81 -13.78
C ARG A 290 -14.17 -23.34 -14.22
N SER A 291 -14.89 -24.01 -13.34
CA SER A 291 -16.22 -24.56 -13.61
C SER A 291 -17.20 -24.21 -12.49
N GLU A 292 -18.49 -24.25 -12.80
CA GLU A 292 -19.56 -23.96 -11.84
C GLU A 292 -19.68 -25.07 -10.78
N GLU A 293 -19.36 -26.31 -11.14
CA GLU A 293 -19.32 -27.44 -10.21
C GLU A 293 -18.24 -27.23 -9.14
N GLU A 294 -17.03 -26.80 -9.54
CA GLU A 294 -15.94 -26.50 -8.60
C GLU A 294 -16.30 -25.35 -7.65
N ARG A 295 -17.08 -24.36 -8.14
CA ARG A 295 -17.60 -23.26 -7.31
C ARG A 295 -18.63 -23.76 -6.30
N ALA A 296 -19.55 -24.60 -6.74
CA ALA A 296 -20.62 -25.16 -5.90
C ALA A 296 -20.06 -26.06 -4.77
N GLU A 297 -18.93 -26.74 -4.99
CA GLU A 297 -18.24 -27.52 -3.94
C GLU A 297 -17.71 -26.67 -2.79
N LEU A 298 -17.44 -25.36 -3.00
CA LEU A 298 -16.90 -24.48 -1.95
C LEU A 298 -17.97 -24.03 -0.93
N ASP A 299 -19.25 -24.07 -1.29
CA ASP A 299 -20.37 -23.71 -0.40
C ASP A 299 -20.47 -24.60 0.85
N PRO A 300 -20.50 -25.95 0.74
CA PRO A 300 -20.50 -26.79 1.92
C PRO A 300 -19.20 -26.64 2.73
N TYR A 301 -18.06 -26.38 2.08
CA TYR A 301 -16.78 -26.18 2.74
C TYR A 301 -16.79 -24.92 3.60
N GLU A 302 -17.24 -23.80 3.05
CA GLU A 302 -17.35 -22.54 3.80
C GLU A 302 -18.27 -22.69 5.02
N LYS A 303 -19.44 -23.30 4.82
CA LYS A 303 -20.43 -23.53 5.89
C LYS A 303 -19.86 -24.44 6.99
N ALA A 304 -19.18 -25.52 6.61
CA ALA A 304 -18.55 -26.45 7.54
C ALA A 304 -17.45 -25.77 8.37
N LEU A 305 -16.59 -24.96 7.74
CA LEU A 305 -15.53 -24.24 8.45
C LEU A 305 -16.09 -23.18 9.40
N ARG A 306 -17.06 -22.37 8.95
CA ARG A 306 -17.72 -21.38 9.82
C ARG A 306 -18.33 -22.04 11.05
N ARG A 307 -19.00 -23.19 10.86
CA ARG A 307 -19.57 -23.97 11.96
C ARG A 307 -18.47 -24.49 12.88
N ALA A 308 -17.42 -25.10 12.34
CA ALA A 308 -16.33 -25.67 13.13
C ALA A 308 -15.61 -24.61 13.96
N VAL A 309 -15.28 -23.45 13.37
CA VAL A 309 -14.62 -22.34 14.08
C VAL A 309 -15.53 -21.74 15.16
N GLY A 310 -16.85 -21.73 14.94
CA GLY A 310 -17.82 -21.24 15.92
C GLY A 310 -18.13 -22.21 17.07
N THR A 311 -18.01 -23.52 16.86
CA THR A 311 -18.35 -24.53 17.89
C THR A 311 -17.15 -25.15 18.58
N ARG A 312 -16.01 -25.24 17.91
CA ARG A 312 -14.77 -25.83 18.46
C ARG A 312 -13.85 -24.73 18.98
N ARG A 313 -13.73 -24.63 20.31
CA ARG A 313 -12.95 -23.58 20.99
C ARG A 313 -11.49 -23.51 20.55
N ASP A 314 -10.86 -24.65 20.34
CA ASP A 314 -9.48 -24.79 19.81
C ASP A 314 -9.31 -24.13 18.45
N LEU A 315 -10.23 -24.41 17.51
CA LEU A 315 -10.22 -23.80 16.18
C LEU A 315 -10.59 -22.31 16.23
N GLY A 316 -11.56 -21.96 17.06
CA GLY A 316 -11.96 -20.56 17.30
C GLY A 316 -10.78 -19.71 17.75
N LEU A 317 -10.04 -20.16 18.76
CA LEU A 317 -8.84 -19.47 19.25
C LEU A 317 -7.75 -19.36 18.20
N LEU A 318 -7.50 -20.42 17.44
CA LEU A 318 -6.55 -20.41 16.33
C LEU A 318 -6.94 -19.40 15.25
N ALA A 319 -8.21 -19.37 14.86
CA ALA A 319 -8.70 -18.49 13.80
C ALA A 319 -8.61 -17.00 14.14
N THR A 320 -8.44 -16.60 15.41
CA THR A 320 -8.23 -15.19 15.78
C THR A 320 -6.94 -14.58 15.22
N ASN A 321 -5.98 -15.42 14.80
CA ASN A 321 -4.77 -14.98 14.11
C ASN A 321 -4.98 -15.07 12.57
N PRO A 322 -4.83 -13.96 11.81
CA PRO A 322 -5.10 -13.94 10.38
C PRO A 322 -4.37 -15.03 9.58
N LEU A 323 -3.09 -15.28 9.87
CA LEU A 323 -2.34 -16.34 9.21
C LEU A 323 -2.95 -17.72 9.47
N MET A 324 -3.29 -18.01 10.73
CA MET A 324 -3.87 -19.29 11.10
C MET A 324 -5.28 -19.47 10.50
N CYS A 325 -6.08 -18.41 10.46
CA CYS A 325 -7.38 -18.42 9.79
C CYS A 325 -7.24 -18.73 8.29
N ALA A 326 -6.28 -18.11 7.63
CA ALA A 326 -5.98 -18.36 6.23
C ALA A 326 -5.52 -19.81 5.97
N LEU A 327 -4.69 -20.38 6.85
CA LEU A 327 -4.30 -21.79 6.80
C LEU A 327 -5.49 -22.73 6.97
N LEU A 328 -6.38 -22.45 7.94
CA LEU A 328 -7.60 -23.23 8.13
C LEU A 328 -8.49 -23.20 6.89
N CYS A 329 -8.63 -22.03 6.24
CA CYS A 329 -9.38 -21.92 5.00
C CYS A 329 -8.76 -22.76 3.87
N ALA A 330 -7.45 -22.65 3.68
CA ALA A 330 -6.73 -23.40 2.64
C ALA A 330 -6.81 -24.91 2.86
N LEU A 331 -6.61 -25.39 4.09
CA LEU A 331 -6.71 -26.81 4.41
C LEU A 331 -8.14 -27.35 4.31
N ASN A 332 -9.14 -26.53 4.67
CA ASN A 332 -10.53 -26.90 4.51
C ASN A 332 -10.88 -27.20 3.05
N ARG A 333 -10.33 -26.42 2.12
CA ARG A 333 -10.46 -26.64 0.67
C ARG A 333 -9.68 -27.87 0.22
N ASP A 334 -8.41 -27.97 0.59
CA ASP A 334 -7.52 -29.04 0.11
C ASP A 334 -7.90 -30.43 0.63
N ARG A 335 -8.25 -30.53 1.92
CA ARG A 335 -8.57 -31.81 2.57
C ARG A 335 -10.07 -32.09 2.63
N ARG A 336 -10.89 -31.40 1.82
CA ARG A 336 -12.35 -31.57 1.73
C ARG A 336 -13.03 -31.63 3.11
N MET A 337 -12.85 -30.58 3.91
CA MET A 337 -13.39 -30.42 5.29
C MET A 337 -12.71 -31.20 6.42
N GLN A 338 -11.56 -31.85 6.18
CA GLN A 338 -10.77 -32.43 7.27
C GLN A 338 -9.89 -31.37 7.94
N LEU A 339 -10.42 -30.78 9.01
CA LEU A 339 -9.73 -29.76 9.80
C LEU A 339 -8.86 -30.41 10.88
N PRO A 340 -7.67 -29.83 11.16
CA PRO A 340 -6.80 -30.31 12.20
C PRO A 340 -7.42 -30.19 13.60
N ARG A 341 -6.90 -30.96 14.54
CA ARG A 341 -7.29 -30.94 15.96
C ARG A 341 -6.38 -30.05 16.80
N ALA A 342 -5.17 -29.76 16.33
CA ALA A 342 -4.20 -28.96 17.05
C ALA A 342 -3.37 -28.07 16.13
N ARG A 343 -2.79 -27.01 16.70
CA ARG A 343 -1.88 -26.09 16.00
C ARG A 343 -0.69 -26.80 15.36
N LYS A 344 -0.18 -27.86 15.99
CA LYS A 344 0.99 -28.59 15.52
C LYS A 344 0.73 -29.28 14.18
N GLU A 345 -0.46 -29.86 14.01
CA GLU A 345 -0.92 -30.53 12.78
C GLU A 345 -1.11 -29.57 11.58
N LEU A 346 -0.94 -28.26 11.78
CA LEU A 346 -0.95 -27.26 10.69
C LEU A 346 0.43 -27.06 10.05
N TYR A 347 1.50 -27.50 10.73
CA TYR A 347 2.88 -27.39 10.24
C TYR A 347 3.48 -28.77 9.88
N ASP A 348 2.84 -29.85 10.32
CA ASP A 348 3.12 -31.24 9.92
C ASP A 348 2.31 -31.60 8.66
#